data_AF-A0A9D6LHY1-F1
#
_entry.id   AF-A0A9D6LHY1-F1
#
_cell.length_a   1.000
_cell.length_b   1.000
_cell.length_c   1.000
_cell.angle_alpha   90.00
_cell.angle_beta   90.00
_cell.angle_gamma   90.00
#
_symmetry.space_group_name_H-M   'P 1'
#
loop_
_entity.id
_entity.type
_entity.pdbx_description
1 polymer ?
#
loop_
_entity_poly.entity_id
_entity_poly.type
_entity_poly.pdbx_seq_one_letter_code
_entity_poly.pdbx_strand_id
1 'polypeptide(L)'
;MQQFLADPLAPGVRPGDVETLKSAKLPQHVLVLKQELERRQKMNRRYSLRAFARFLDMDASGLSRVLAGKQELSLSCCLRVLKKLKLDVDQRMQFMASVTSERRRRATSFFDKAFGIGAGGRDESLYLASTPDYVYVVDRSGRFLYANDALAAMSGHAPAELIGKRRDELDTDSAVSREIERRDEVVFTEARSLQYELSFVDKGRTRWVEKIANPVLDESGKVVALVAAVRDITERRHAADEQVRVFQAVLRGETVTSRIVVTREDGSAATLELTAAPQRNELGDIIGGVATFRKV
;
A
#
# COMPACT_ATOMS: atom_id res chain seq x y z
N MET A 1 41.47 -28.47 -6.76
CA MET A 1 42.50 -27.45 -7.03
C MET A 1 41.97 -26.12 -6.47
N GLN A 2 42.57 -25.65 -5.36
CA GLN A 2 42.46 -24.32 -4.67
C GLN A 2 41.04 -23.90 -4.20
N GLN A 3 40.65 -23.79 -2.91
CA GLN A 3 41.24 -23.30 -1.64
C GLN A 3 41.27 -21.76 -1.48
N PHE A 4 41.04 -21.29 -0.23
CA PHE A 4 40.97 -19.94 0.37
C PHE A 4 39.53 -19.40 0.58
N LEU A 5 39.02 -19.06 1.78
CA LEU A 5 39.51 -18.96 3.17
C LEU A 5 38.34 -19.04 4.16
N ALA A 6 38.60 -19.54 5.37
CA ALA A 6 37.71 -19.50 6.53
C ALA A 6 38.03 -18.33 7.49
N ASP A 7 37.11 -18.17 8.45
CA ASP A 7 37.16 -17.57 9.81
C ASP A 7 36.59 -16.16 10.08
N PRO A 8 36.05 -15.89 11.30
CA PRO A 8 35.44 -16.79 12.30
C PRO A 8 34.09 -16.28 12.89
N LEU A 9 33.21 -17.20 13.28
CA LEU A 9 32.17 -16.94 14.28
C LEU A 9 32.84 -16.75 15.64
N ALA A 10 32.59 -15.62 16.31
CA ALA A 10 33.09 -15.36 17.65
C ALA A 10 32.61 -16.45 18.65
N PRO A 11 33.49 -17.00 19.50
CA PRO A 11 33.14 -18.06 20.45
C PRO A 11 32.51 -17.45 21.72
N GLY A 12 31.32 -17.89 22.11
CA GLY A 12 30.80 -17.54 23.44
C GLY A 12 29.29 -17.57 23.73
N VAL A 13 28.41 -17.98 22.82
CA VAL A 13 26.96 -18.04 23.13
C VAL A 13 26.59 -19.47 23.53
N ARG A 14 26.34 -19.69 24.83
CA ARG A 14 25.86 -20.98 25.34
C ARG A 14 24.38 -21.16 24.95
N PRO A 15 23.91 -22.39 24.74
CA PRO A 15 22.48 -22.69 24.56
C PRO A 15 21.75 -22.52 25.90
N GLY A 16 21.52 -21.26 26.26
CA GLY A 16 20.82 -20.76 27.45
C GLY A 16 20.20 -19.37 27.23
N ASP A 17 20.56 -18.68 26.13
CA ASP A 17 20.05 -17.34 25.81
C ASP A 17 18.69 -17.34 25.07
N VAL A 18 17.93 -18.44 25.18
CA VAL A 18 16.56 -18.54 24.65
C VAL A 18 15.52 -17.89 25.59
N GLU A 19 15.94 -17.34 26.73
CA GLU A 19 15.10 -16.54 27.63
C GLU A 19 15.56 -15.08 27.71
N THR A 20 15.22 -14.24 26.72
CA THR A 20 15.05 -12.79 26.95
C THR A 20 14.16 -12.12 25.88
N LEU A 21 12.97 -12.68 25.66
CA LEU A 21 11.90 -12.04 24.88
C LEU A 21 11.11 -10.97 25.68
N LYS A 22 11.75 -10.21 26.59
CA LYS A 22 11.07 -9.17 27.40
C LYS A 22 11.94 -7.93 27.68
N SER A 23 12.17 -7.09 26.66
CA SER A 23 12.06 -5.62 26.77
C SER A 23 12.24 -4.97 25.39
N ALA A 24 11.15 -4.51 24.78
CA ALA A 24 11.28 -3.65 23.61
C ALA A 24 11.91 -2.32 24.05
N LYS A 25 13.18 -2.08 23.68
CA LYS A 25 13.86 -0.79 23.91
C LYS A 25 12.97 0.35 23.39
N LEU A 26 12.68 1.34 24.25
CA LEU A 26 11.86 2.48 23.89
C LEU A 26 12.49 3.27 22.73
N PRO A 27 11.70 3.86 21.82
CA PRO A 27 12.20 4.71 20.74
C PRO A 27 13.03 5.88 21.27
N GLN A 28 14.07 6.28 20.54
CA GLN A 28 15.00 7.34 20.94
C GLN A 28 14.29 8.68 21.22
N HIS A 29 13.32 9.07 20.39
CA HIS A 29 12.56 10.31 20.62
C HIS A 29 11.70 10.26 21.89
N VAL A 30 11.20 9.09 22.29
CA VAL A 30 10.51 8.90 23.57
C VAL A 30 11.48 9.05 24.74
N LEU A 31 12.70 8.54 24.61
CA LEU A 31 13.75 8.71 25.60
C LEU A 31 14.13 10.19 25.78
N VAL A 32 14.25 10.94 24.69
CA VAL A 32 14.51 12.39 24.73
C VAL A 32 13.41 13.12 25.53
N LEU A 33 12.14 12.78 25.30
CA LEU A 33 11.02 13.38 26.04
C LEU A 33 11.04 13.02 27.54
N LYS A 34 11.38 11.77 27.88
CA LYS A 34 11.51 11.35 29.28
C LYS A 34 12.65 12.09 29.99
N GLN A 35 13.82 12.16 29.35
CA GLN A 35 14.98 12.85 29.89
C GLN A 35 14.69 14.34 30.13
N GLU A 36 13.99 15.01 29.21
CA GLU A 36 13.62 16.41 29.41
C GLU A 36 12.60 16.59 30.55
N LEU A 37 11.61 15.69 30.68
CA LEU A 37 10.67 15.71 31.80
C LEU A 37 11.39 15.55 33.14
N GLU A 38 12.28 14.56 33.24
CA GLU A 38 13.09 14.30 34.44
C GLU A 38 13.99 15.49 34.78
N ARG A 39 14.62 16.10 33.77
CA ARG A 39 15.45 17.31 33.96
C ARG A 39 14.64 18.44 34.58
N ARG A 40 13.40 18.66 34.13
CA ARG A 40 12.50 19.68 34.68
C ARG A 40 12.03 19.34 36.09
N GLN A 41 11.76 18.07 36.38
CA GLN A 41 11.41 17.61 37.72
C GLN A 41 12.56 17.76 38.72
N LYS A 42 13.81 17.59 38.27
CA LYS A 42 15.00 17.87 39.09
C LYS A 42 15.13 19.35 39.43
N MET A 43 14.84 20.25 38.49
CA MET A 43 14.86 21.70 38.73
C MET A 43 13.66 22.20 39.54
N ASN A 44 12.51 21.54 39.44
CA ASN A 44 11.30 21.84 40.18
C ASN A 44 10.57 20.56 40.56
N ARG A 45 10.70 20.14 41.83
CA ARG A 45 10.09 18.90 42.35
C ARG A 45 8.57 18.83 42.20
N ARG A 46 7.86 19.96 42.02
CA ARG A 46 6.41 20.01 41.77
C ARG A 46 6.05 19.99 40.27
N TYR A 47 7.01 19.88 39.36
CA TYR A 47 6.77 19.88 37.92
C TYR A 47 6.05 18.60 37.48
N SER A 48 4.77 18.74 37.12
CA SER A 48 3.91 17.60 36.79
C SER A 48 3.94 17.24 35.30
N LEU A 49 3.52 16.01 34.98
CA LEU A 49 3.30 15.59 33.59
C LEU A 49 2.32 16.52 32.86
N ARG A 50 1.28 17.02 33.54
CA ARG A 50 0.33 17.99 32.96
C ARG A 50 1.01 19.33 32.62
N ALA A 51 1.94 19.80 33.44
CA ALA A 51 2.71 21.00 33.15
C ALA A 51 3.63 20.80 31.93
N PHE A 52 4.22 19.60 31.80
CA PHE A 52 5.04 19.26 30.65
C PHE A 52 4.23 19.11 29.36
N ALA A 53 3.06 18.47 29.42
CA ALA A 53 2.13 18.39 28.30
C ALA A 53 1.72 19.78 27.80
N ARG A 54 1.38 20.69 28.73
CA ARG A 54 1.08 22.08 28.39
C ARG A 54 2.26 22.80 27.74
N PHE A 55 3.49 22.56 28.20
CA PHE A 55 4.69 23.14 27.60
C PHE A 55 4.91 22.69 26.15
N LEU A 56 4.60 21.41 25.86
CA LEU A 56 4.71 20.83 24.51
C LEU A 56 3.48 21.09 23.62
N ASP A 57 2.49 21.84 24.10
CA ASP A 57 1.19 22.03 23.45
C ASP A 57 0.46 20.69 23.14
N MET A 58 0.55 19.74 24.06
CA MET A 58 -0.05 18.40 23.97
C MET A 58 -1.07 18.15 25.07
N ASP A 59 -1.99 17.21 24.85
CA ASP A 59 -2.86 16.71 25.91
C ASP A 59 -2.10 15.76 26.84
N ALA A 60 -2.40 15.80 28.13
CA ALA A 60 -1.66 15.01 29.13
C ALA A 60 -1.86 13.49 28.97
N SER A 61 -3.02 13.07 28.45
CA SER A 61 -3.33 11.65 28.23
C SER A 61 -2.53 11.08 27.05
N GLY A 62 -2.51 11.80 25.93
CA GLY A 62 -1.72 11.51 24.74
C GLY A 62 -0.24 11.51 25.05
N LEU A 63 0.27 12.51 25.77
CA LEU A 63 1.67 12.52 26.19
C LEU A 63 2.00 11.32 27.11
N SER A 64 1.12 10.98 28.06
CA SER A 64 1.29 9.80 28.91
C SER A 64 1.41 8.51 28.09
N ARG A 65 0.53 8.32 27.09
CA ARG A 65 0.56 7.16 26.21
C ARG A 65 1.81 7.13 25.33
N VAL A 66 2.29 8.27 24.82
CA VAL A 66 3.56 8.37 24.08
C VAL A 66 4.74 7.98 24.96
N LEU A 67 4.84 8.52 26.18
CA LEU A 67 5.91 8.18 27.12
C LEU A 67 5.87 6.71 27.56
N ALA A 68 4.69 6.11 27.60
CA ALA A 68 4.52 4.68 27.86
C ALA A 68 4.84 3.79 26.65
N GLY A 69 5.16 4.36 25.48
CA GLY A 69 5.34 3.60 24.24
C GLY A 69 4.04 2.98 23.72
N LYS A 70 2.87 3.46 24.18
CA LYS A 70 1.54 2.96 23.77
C LYS A 70 0.92 3.74 22.62
N GLN A 71 1.43 4.93 22.31
CA GLN A 71 0.94 5.78 21.23
C GLN A 71 2.11 6.42 20.47
N GLU A 72 1.96 6.59 19.17
CA GLU A 72 2.91 7.34 18.35
C GLU A 72 2.83 8.84 18.56
N LEU A 73 3.98 9.50 18.44
CA LEU A 73 4.02 10.95 18.32
C LEU A 73 3.68 11.35 16.87
N SER A 74 2.62 12.13 16.65
CA SER A 74 2.27 12.60 15.32
C SER A 74 3.32 13.58 14.78
N LEU A 75 3.47 13.66 13.45
CA LEU A 75 4.41 14.61 12.81
C LEU A 75 4.08 16.07 13.14
N SER A 76 2.79 16.42 13.24
CA SER A 76 2.34 17.75 13.66
C SER A 76 2.68 18.06 15.13
N CYS A 77 2.71 17.05 16.00
CA CYS A 77 3.24 17.19 17.36
C CYS A 77 4.76 17.29 17.35
N CYS A 78 5.47 16.54 16.51
CA CYS A 78 6.94 16.56 16.43
C CYS A 78 7.47 17.96 16.13
N LEU A 79 6.91 18.66 15.14
CA LEU A 79 7.34 20.02 14.80
C LEU A 79 7.15 20.99 15.97
N ARG A 80 6.08 20.83 16.77
CA ARG A 80 5.86 21.64 17.98
C ARG A 80 6.87 21.28 19.08
N VAL A 81 7.11 19.99 19.31
CA VAL A 81 8.12 19.51 20.25
C VAL A 81 9.51 20.04 19.90
N LEU A 82 9.94 19.93 18.65
CA LEU A 82 11.25 20.41 18.19
C LEU A 82 11.43 21.92 18.30
N LYS A 83 10.35 22.70 18.20
CA LYS A 83 10.38 24.16 18.42
C LYS A 83 10.53 24.51 19.90
N LYS A 84 9.96 23.72 20.81
CA LYS A 84 9.97 23.98 22.26
C LYS A 84 11.22 23.44 22.93
N LEU A 85 11.74 22.32 22.46
CA LEU A 85 12.98 21.74 22.96
C LEU A 85 14.18 22.48 22.36
N LYS A 86 15.15 22.83 23.23
CA LYS A 86 16.42 23.43 22.80
C LYS A 86 17.40 22.37 22.30
N LEU A 87 16.99 21.61 21.29
CA LEU A 87 17.81 20.58 20.65
C LEU A 87 18.71 21.18 19.58
N ASP A 88 19.95 20.70 19.48
CA ASP A 88 20.87 20.99 18.37
C ASP A 88 20.44 20.29 17.08
N VAL A 89 21.15 20.55 15.98
CA VAL A 89 20.81 20.01 14.64
C VAL A 89 20.86 18.49 14.61
N ASP A 90 21.87 17.87 15.21
CA ASP A 90 22.05 16.42 15.21
C ASP A 90 20.97 15.73 16.05
N GLN A 91 20.67 16.29 17.23
CA GLN A 91 19.60 15.84 18.10
C GLN A 91 18.23 15.94 17.42
N ARG A 92 17.98 17.01 16.64
CA ARG A 92 16.76 17.17 15.84
C ARG A 92 16.65 16.11 14.75
N MET A 93 17.74 15.85 14.03
CA MET A 93 17.78 14.81 12.99
C MET A 93 17.55 13.42 13.58
N GLN A 94 18.21 13.08 14.69
CA GLN A 94 18.02 11.80 15.39
C GLN A 94 16.60 11.65 15.95
N PHE A 95 16.03 12.73 16.49
CA PHE A 95 14.64 12.74 16.97
C PHE A 95 13.67 12.43 15.83
N MET A 96 13.80 13.13 14.70
CA MET A 96 12.95 12.90 13.52
C MET A 96 13.16 11.51 12.93
N ALA A 97 14.40 11.05 12.77
CA ALA A 97 14.70 9.70 12.30
C ALA A 97 14.10 8.62 13.21
N SER A 98 14.09 8.86 14.53
CA SER A 98 13.44 7.95 15.49
C SER A 98 11.92 7.95 15.39
N VAL A 99 11.29 9.11 15.19
CA VAL A 99 9.83 9.19 14.98
C VAL A 99 9.45 8.44 13.71
N THR A 100 10.15 8.70 12.61
CA THR A 100 9.88 8.09 11.30
C THR A 100 10.13 6.58 11.34
N SER A 101 11.19 6.13 12.02
CA SER A 101 11.46 4.69 12.17
C SER A 101 10.50 3.97 13.11
N GLU A 102 10.02 4.61 14.19
CA GLU A 102 8.96 4.02 15.02
C GLU A 102 7.65 3.89 14.24
N ARG A 103 7.27 4.92 13.49
CA ARG A 103 6.09 4.87 12.59
C ARG A 103 6.19 3.74 11.58
N ARG A 104 7.36 3.61 10.94
CA ARG A 104 7.62 2.51 10.01
C ARG A 104 7.56 1.15 10.71
N ARG A 105 8.16 1.02 11.89
CA ARG A 105 8.17 -0.23 12.68
C ARG A 105 6.78 -0.62 13.18
N ARG A 106 5.96 0.33 13.60
CA ARG A 106 4.57 0.09 14.01
C ARG A 106 3.67 -0.20 12.83
N ALA A 107 3.89 0.45 11.68
CA ALA A 107 3.25 0.06 10.43
C ALA A 107 3.61 -1.40 10.10
N THR A 108 4.89 -1.78 10.10
CA THR A 108 5.32 -3.17 9.87
C THR A 108 4.78 -4.16 10.91
N SER A 109 4.80 -3.83 12.21
CA SER A 109 4.20 -4.67 13.25
C SER A 109 2.67 -4.75 13.16
N PHE A 110 2.03 -3.72 12.59
CA PHE A 110 0.61 -3.71 12.28
C PHE A 110 0.33 -4.64 11.10
N PHE A 111 1.20 -4.69 10.08
CA PHE A 111 1.15 -5.71 9.02
C PHE A 111 1.24 -7.13 9.60
N ASP A 112 2.24 -7.39 10.44
CA ASP A 112 2.45 -8.73 11.03
C ASP A 112 1.22 -9.22 11.81
N LYS A 113 0.54 -8.31 12.53
CA LYS A 113 -0.65 -8.63 13.32
C LYS A 113 -1.93 -8.70 12.50
N ALA A 114 -2.13 -7.77 11.56
CA ALA A 114 -3.35 -7.66 10.76
C ALA A 114 -3.54 -8.83 9.79
N PHE A 115 -2.44 -9.39 9.31
CA PHE A 115 -2.45 -10.48 8.33
C PHE A 115 -2.05 -11.85 8.92
N GLY A 116 -1.79 -11.94 10.24
CA GLY A 116 -1.29 -13.18 10.86
C GLY A 116 0.10 -13.58 10.37
N ILE A 117 0.91 -12.62 9.88
CA ILE A 117 2.25 -12.85 9.34
C ILE A 117 3.23 -12.87 10.52
N GLY A 118 3.25 -13.99 11.23
CA GLY A 118 4.24 -14.22 12.29
C GLY A 118 5.62 -14.45 11.68
N ALA A 119 6.50 -13.44 11.72
CA ALA A 119 7.98 -13.54 11.72
C ALA A 119 8.65 -14.66 10.90
N GLY A 120 8.07 -15.08 9.78
CA GLY A 120 8.52 -16.23 9.01
C GLY A 120 8.07 -16.11 7.57
N GLY A 121 8.96 -15.61 6.71
CA GLY A 121 8.77 -15.65 5.26
C GLY A 121 9.25 -14.38 4.58
N ARG A 122 10.50 -14.38 4.11
CA ARG A 122 11.01 -13.37 3.16
C ARG A 122 10.23 -13.41 1.83
N ASP A 123 9.41 -14.44 1.60
CA ASP A 123 8.69 -14.71 0.35
C ASP A 123 7.40 -13.90 0.15
N GLU A 124 6.67 -13.52 1.20
CA GLU A 124 5.36 -12.85 1.01
C GLU A 124 5.51 -11.34 0.78
N SER A 125 6.49 -10.70 1.43
CA SER A 125 6.91 -9.35 1.09
C SER A 125 7.49 -9.27 -0.33
N LEU A 126 8.14 -10.36 -0.79
CA LEU A 126 8.62 -10.48 -2.16
C LEU A 126 7.43 -10.57 -3.14
N TYR A 127 6.41 -11.38 -2.84
CA TYR A 127 5.21 -11.53 -3.68
C TYR A 127 4.45 -10.21 -3.87
N LEU A 128 4.20 -9.47 -2.79
CA LEU A 128 3.52 -8.17 -2.86
C LEU A 128 4.36 -7.10 -3.57
N ALA A 129 5.70 -7.23 -3.53
CA ALA A 129 6.61 -6.36 -4.27
C ALA A 129 6.72 -6.76 -5.75
N SER A 130 6.57 -8.05 -6.09
CA SER A 130 6.73 -8.57 -7.46
C SER A 130 5.42 -8.61 -8.26
N THR A 131 4.26 -8.48 -7.61
CA THR A 131 2.98 -8.48 -8.33
C THR A 131 2.83 -7.22 -9.20
N PRO A 132 2.30 -7.35 -10.43
CA PRO A 132 1.97 -6.20 -11.25
C PRO A 132 0.75 -5.42 -10.71
N ASP A 133 -0.01 -6.00 -9.78
CA ASP A 133 -1.16 -5.35 -9.14
C ASP A 133 -0.66 -4.23 -8.19
N TYR A 134 -1.41 -3.13 -8.12
CA TYR A 134 -1.13 -2.07 -7.15
C TYR A 134 -1.67 -2.48 -5.78
N VAL A 135 -0.78 -2.60 -4.80
CA VAL A 135 -1.15 -3.00 -3.44
C VAL A 135 -0.81 -1.88 -2.47
N TYR A 136 -1.77 -1.50 -1.63
CA TYR A 136 -1.55 -0.46 -0.65
C TYR A 136 -2.44 -0.63 0.58
N VAL A 137 -2.05 0.05 1.66
CA VAL A 137 -2.84 0.14 2.89
C VAL A 137 -2.99 1.60 3.26
N VAL A 138 -4.19 1.99 3.68
CA VAL A 138 -4.46 3.33 4.23
C VAL A 138 -5.08 3.24 5.61
N ASP A 139 -4.75 4.21 6.46
CA ASP A 139 -5.43 4.41 7.74
C ASP A 139 -6.82 5.03 7.57
N ARG A 140 -7.55 5.19 8.68
CA ARG A 140 -8.89 5.81 8.70
C ARG A 140 -8.92 7.26 8.20
N SER A 141 -7.77 7.94 8.14
CA SER A 141 -7.64 9.29 7.58
C SER A 141 -7.26 9.25 6.09
N GLY A 142 -7.24 8.09 5.46
CA GLY A 142 -6.84 7.90 4.07
C GLY A 142 -5.33 8.02 3.83
N ARG A 143 -4.51 7.97 4.88
CA ARG A 143 -3.05 8.11 4.74
C ARG A 143 -2.40 6.77 4.45
N PHE A 144 -1.52 6.72 3.45
CA PHE A 144 -0.81 5.48 3.10
C PHE A 144 0.06 5.00 4.27
N LEU A 145 -0.18 3.78 4.73
CA LEU A 145 0.68 3.04 5.65
C LEU A 145 1.67 2.14 4.88
N TYR A 146 1.30 1.76 3.65
CA TYR A 146 2.08 0.95 2.73
C TYR A 146 1.66 1.20 1.30
N ALA A 147 2.62 1.07 0.39
CA ALA A 147 2.44 1.03 -1.04
C ALA A 147 3.54 0.12 -1.61
N ASN A 148 3.18 -0.80 -2.51
CA ASN A 148 4.16 -1.62 -3.22
C ASN A 148 4.82 -0.84 -4.37
N ASP A 149 5.89 -1.42 -4.93
CA ASP A 149 6.67 -0.78 -5.99
C ASP A 149 5.86 -0.54 -7.28
N ALA A 150 4.88 -1.40 -7.56
CA ALA A 150 3.97 -1.22 -8.69
C ALA A 150 3.15 0.08 -8.55
N LEU A 151 2.58 0.35 -7.37
CA LEU A 151 1.86 1.59 -7.11
C LEU A 151 2.79 2.80 -7.16
N ALA A 152 4.00 2.68 -6.60
CA ALA A 152 5.01 3.73 -6.62
C ALA A 152 5.40 4.10 -8.06
N ALA A 153 5.69 3.11 -8.91
CA ALA A 153 6.03 3.31 -10.31
C ALA A 153 4.89 3.95 -11.11
N MET A 154 3.64 3.54 -10.87
CA MET A 154 2.47 4.13 -11.53
C MET A 154 2.23 5.57 -11.10
N SER A 155 2.32 5.85 -9.79
CA SER A 155 2.10 7.19 -9.24
C SER A 155 3.25 8.17 -9.49
N GLY A 156 4.40 7.70 -9.98
CA GLY A 156 5.57 8.53 -10.22
C GLY A 156 6.30 8.97 -8.95
N HIS A 157 5.99 8.35 -7.81
CA HIS A 157 6.56 8.65 -6.51
C HIS A 157 7.37 7.47 -5.98
N ALA A 158 8.41 7.73 -5.21
CA ALA A 158 9.07 6.67 -4.46
C ALA A 158 8.13 6.14 -3.36
N PRO A 159 8.18 4.84 -2.99
CA PRO A 159 7.31 4.29 -1.94
C PRO A 159 7.34 5.11 -0.65
N ALA A 160 8.52 5.61 -0.25
CA ALA A 160 8.70 6.44 0.94
C ALA A 160 8.00 7.80 0.88
N GLU A 161 7.77 8.35 -0.31
CA GLU A 161 7.07 9.63 -0.50
C GLU A 161 5.55 9.50 -0.39
N LEU A 162 5.02 8.28 -0.61
CA LEU A 162 3.62 7.96 -0.46
C LEU A 162 3.23 7.84 1.02
N ILE A 163 4.11 7.25 1.84
CA ILE A 163 3.80 6.94 3.24
C ILE A 163 3.45 8.20 4.04
N GLY A 164 2.30 8.14 4.70
CA GLY A 164 1.78 9.21 5.55
C GLY A 164 1.04 10.31 4.80
N LYS A 165 1.05 10.32 3.46
CA LYS A 165 0.27 11.25 2.64
C LYS A 165 -1.08 10.66 2.27
N ARG A 166 -2.04 11.54 1.99
CA ARG A 166 -3.32 11.18 1.38
C ARG A 166 -3.21 11.24 -0.14
N ARG A 167 -4.17 10.64 -0.84
CA ARG A 167 -4.20 10.62 -2.30
C ARG A 167 -4.31 12.03 -2.89
N ASP A 168 -5.12 12.89 -2.27
CA ASP A 168 -5.28 14.31 -2.66
C ASP A 168 -4.04 15.18 -2.37
N GLU A 169 -3.17 14.77 -1.45
CA GLU A 169 -1.87 15.41 -1.17
C GLU A 169 -0.78 15.01 -2.18
N LEU A 170 -0.98 13.93 -2.93
CA LEU A 170 -0.03 13.37 -3.89
C LEU A 170 -0.39 13.72 -5.33
N ASP A 171 -1.68 13.68 -5.63
CA ASP A 171 -2.20 13.95 -6.96
C ASP A 171 -3.33 14.97 -6.86
N THR A 172 -3.13 16.13 -7.47
CA THR A 172 -4.00 17.29 -7.29
C THR A 172 -5.31 17.05 -8.05
N ASP A 173 -6.38 16.81 -7.28
CA ASP A 173 -7.77 17.07 -7.67
C ASP A 173 -8.38 16.20 -8.79
N SER A 174 -8.02 14.91 -8.88
CA SER A 174 -8.73 13.99 -9.77
C SER A 174 -10.06 13.52 -9.15
N ALA A 175 -11.17 13.61 -9.91
CA ALA A 175 -12.48 13.10 -9.50
C ALA A 175 -12.45 11.62 -9.08
N VAL A 176 -11.51 10.87 -9.68
CA VAL A 176 -11.19 9.48 -9.38
C VAL A 176 -10.73 9.31 -7.92
N SER A 177 -9.83 10.17 -7.43
CA SER A 177 -9.35 10.12 -6.05
C SER A 177 -10.50 10.29 -5.05
N ARG A 178 -11.41 11.24 -5.29
CA ARG A 178 -12.60 11.45 -4.47
C ARG A 178 -13.53 10.24 -4.49
N GLU A 179 -13.74 9.63 -5.65
CA GLU A 179 -14.57 8.44 -5.78
C GLU A 179 -13.98 7.26 -4.99
N ILE A 180 -12.66 7.06 -5.08
CA ILE A 180 -11.93 6.07 -4.31
C ILE A 180 -12.12 6.30 -2.82
N GLU A 181 -11.87 7.52 -2.33
CA GLU A 181 -12.01 7.85 -0.90
C GLU A 181 -13.45 7.64 -0.40
N ARG A 182 -14.45 8.05 -1.19
CA ARG A 182 -15.86 7.85 -0.86
C ARG A 182 -16.23 6.36 -0.74
N ARG A 183 -15.72 5.53 -1.65
CA ARG A 183 -15.93 4.07 -1.62
C ARG A 183 -15.16 3.41 -0.47
N ASP A 184 -13.96 3.90 -0.16
CA ASP A 184 -13.15 3.41 0.95
C ASP A 184 -13.80 3.72 2.31
N GLU A 185 -14.52 4.84 2.45
CA GLU A 185 -15.30 5.13 3.67
C GLU A 185 -16.37 4.07 3.94
N VAL A 186 -16.95 3.42 2.92
CA VAL A 186 -17.92 2.33 3.10
C VAL A 186 -17.28 1.12 3.79
N VAL A 187 -16.07 0.74 3.38
CA VAL A 187 -15.29 -0.35 4.01
C VAL A 187 -15.06 -0.05 5.48
N PHE A 188 -14.76 1.21 5.75
CA PHE A 188 -14.49 1.75 7.06
C PHE A 188 -15.73 1.81 7.97
N THR A 189 -16.89 2.22 7.46
CA THR A 189 -18.12 2.36 8.25
C THR A 189 -18.86 1.03 8.43
N GLU A 190 -18.89 0.20 7.39
CA GLU A 190 -19.67 -1.05 7.38
C GLU A 190 -18.84 -2.27 7.76
N ALA A 191 -17.52 -2.11 7.93
CA ALA A 191 -16.59 -3.18 8.28
C ALA A 191 -16.69 -4.41 7.35
N ARG A 192 -16.94 -4.17 6.06
CA ARG A 192 -17.02 -5.21 5.02
C ARG A 192 -16.15 -4.89 3.82
N SER A 193 -15.79 -5.94 3.09
CA SER A 193 -15.04 -5.82 1.84
C SER A 193 -15.88 -5.17 0.75
N LEU A 194 -15.21 -4.43 -0.14
CA LEU A 194 -15.82 -3.78 -1.29
C LEU A 194 -15.00 -4.07 -2.55
N GLN A 195 -15.67 -4.47 -3.63
CA GLN A 195 -15.06 -4.72 -4.93
C GLN A 195 -15.78 -3.92 -6.01
N TYR A 196 -15.04 -3.27 -6.88
CA TYR A 196 -15.59 -2.44 -7.95
C TYR A 196 -14.59 -2.18 -9.07
N GLU A 197 -15.12 -1.89 -10.26
CA GLU A 197 -14.35 -1.35 -11.37
C GLU A 197 -14.40 0.19 -11.37
N LEU A 198 -13.34 0.81 -11.89
CA LEU A 198 -13.29 2.22 -12.24
C LEU A 198 -12.27 2.44 -13.35
N SER A 199 -12.30 3.63 -13.95
CA SER A 199 -11.30 4.05 -14.92
C SER A 199 -10.67 5.38 -14.55
N PHE A 200 -9.44 5.58 -15.01
CA PHE A 200 -8.71 6.84 -14.89
C PHE A 200 -7.79 7.03 -16.09
N VAL A 201 -7.32 8.26 -16.28
CA VAL A 201 -6.39 8.59 -17.36
C VAL A 201 -4.96 8.54 -16.81
N ASP A 202 -4.14 7.65 -17.37
CA ASP A 202 -2.70 7.56 -17.11
C ASP A 202 -1.94 7.92 -18.39
N LYS A 203 -1.12 8.96 -18.36
CA LYS A 203 -0.28 9.41 -19.49
C LYS A 203 -1.05 9.52 -20.82
N GLY A 204 -2.28 10.04 -20.76
CA GLY A 204 -3.16 10.23 -21.92
C GLY A 204 -3.89 8.97 -22.41
N ARG A 205 -3.78 7.85 -21.70
CA ARG A 205 -4.51 6.60 -21.99
C ARG A 205 -5.50 6.29 -20.89
N THR A 206 -6.71 5.90 -21.25
CA THR A 206 -7.69 5.38 -20.28
C THR A 206 -7.25 4.01 -19.81
N ARG A 207 -7.09 3.85 -18.50
CA ARG A 207 -6.92 2.55 -17.85
C ARG A 207 -8.20 2.17 -17.14
N TRP A 208 -8.60 0.91 -17.29
CA TRP A 208 -9.64 0.28 -16.49
C TRP A 208 -8.97 -0.54 -15.40
N VAL A 209 -9.44 -0.38 -14.17
CA VAL A 209 -8.94 -1.15 -13.04
C VAL A 209 -10.08 -1.76 -12.25
N GLU A 210 -9.84 -2.96 -11.75
CA GLU A 210 -10.64 -3.60 -10.73
C GLU A 210 -9.96 -3.39 -9.38
N LYS A 211 -10.71 -2.88 -8.39
CA LYS A 211 -10.22 -2.68 -7.03
C LYS A 211 -11.00 -3.57 -6.07
N ILE A 212 -10.26 -4.22 -5.18
CA ILE A 212 -10.79 -4.93 -4.00
C ILE A 212 -10.20 -4.26 -2.76
N ALA A 213 -11.05 -3.86 -1.82
CA ALA A 213 -10.67 -3.26 -0.55
C ALA A 213 -11.24 -4.07 0.61
N ASN A 214 -10.40 -4.41 1.59
CA ASN A 214 -10.78 -5.20 2.76
C ASN A 214 -10.48 -4.41 4.05
N PRO A 215 -11.37 -4.47 5.06
CA PRO A 215 -11.14 -3.82 6.35
C PRO A 215 -10.07 -4.57 7.13
N VAL A 216 -9.23 -3.82 7.84
CA VAL A 216 -8.29 -4.35 8.84
C VAL A 216 -8.83 -4.00 10.22
N LEU A 217 -9.07 -5.03 11.04
CA LEU A 217 -9.64 -4.90 12.38
C LEU A 217 -8.54 -4.94 13.44
N ASP A 218 -8.74 -4.18 14.53
CA ASP A 218 -7.95 -4.34 15.75
C ASP A 218 -8.51 -5.46 16.66
N GLU A 219 -7.83 -5.72 17.77
CA GLU A 219 -8.23 -6.72 18.78
C GLU A 219 -9.62 -6.46 19.39
N SER A 220 -10.15 -5.23 19.26
CA SER A 220 -11.50 -4.87 19.71
C SER A 220 -12.57 -5.01 18.63
N GLY A 221 -12.20 -5.48 17.43
CA GLY A 221 -13.09 -5.61 16.27
C GLY A 221 -13.34 -4.30 15.53
N LYS A 222 -12.57 -3.23 15.80
CA LYS A 222 -12.73 -1.93 15.15
C LYS A 222 -11.88 -1.84 13.89
N VAL A 223 -12.45 -1.30 12.81
CA VAL A 223 -11.70 -1.02 11.57
C VAL A 223 -10.69 0.11 11.81
N VAL A 224 -9.41 -0.21 11.66
CA VAL A 224 -8.25 0.67 11.91
C VAL A 224 -7.49 1.04 10.63
N ALA A 225 -7.59 0.21 9.59
CA ALA A 225 -7.07 0.47 8.26
C ALA A 225 -7.90 -0.28 7.21
N LEU A 226 -7.60 -0.06 5.94
CA LEU A 226 -8.02 -0.94 4.86
C LEU A 226 -6.82 -1.33 4.00
N VAL A 227 -6.84 -2.55 3.49
CA VAL A 227 -5.91 -3.03 2.46
C VAL A 227 -6.63 -3.06 1.13
N ALA A 228 -5.98 -2.55 0.10
CA ALA A 228 -6.49 -2.53 -1.25
C ALA A 228 -5.52 -3.20 -2.22
N ALA A 229 -6.08 -4.00 -3.12
CA ALA A 229 -5.43 -4.49 -4.32
C ALA A 229 -6.16 -3.93 -5.54
N VAL A 230 -5.41 -3.42 -6.51
CA VAL A 230 -5.93 -2.80 -7.73
C VAL A 230 -5.26 -3.43 -8.92
N ARG A 231 -6.05 -4.08 -9.77
CA ARG A 231 -5.58 -4.80 -10.96
C ARG A 231 -5.94 -4.04 -12.21
N ASP A 232 -4.99 -3.91 -13.14
CA ASP A 232 -5.26 -3.41 -14.47
C ASP A 232 -6.04 -4.45 -15.28
N ILE A 233 -7.23 -4.07 -15.74
CA ILE A 233 -8.13 -4.91 -16.55
C ILE A 233 -8.33 -4.31 -17.96
N THR A 234 -7.51 -3.34 -18.35
CA THR A 234 -7.65 -2.58 -19.61
C THR A 234 -7.63 -3.51 -20.82
N GLU A 235 -6.65 -4.41 -20.91
CA GLU A 235 -6.56 -5.38 -22.01
C GLU A 235 -7.75 -6.36 -22.03
N ARG A 236 -8.18 -6.81 -20.85
CA ARG A 236 -9.33 -7.69 -20.69
C ARG A 236 -10.62 -7.02 -21.17
N ARG A 237 -10.81 -5.73 -20.84
CA ARG A 237 -11.94 -4.91 -21.32
C ARG A 237 -11.88 -4.73 -22.82
N HIS A 238 -10.74 -4.34 -23.38
CA HIS A 238 -10.59 -4.15 -24.83
C HIS A 238 -10.84 -5.44 -25.62
N ALA A 239 -10.38 -6.60 -25.12
CA ALA A 239 -10.65 -7.88 -25.76
C ALA A 239 -12.16 -8.19 -25.77
N ALA A 240 -12.87 -7.94 -24.66
CA ALA A 240 -14.31 -8.15 -24.58
C ALA A 240 -15.09 -7.15 -25.47
N ASP A 241 -14.72 -5.88 -25.46
CA ASP A 241 -15.36 -4.84 -26.29
C ASP A 241 -15.14 -5.12 -27.78
N GLU A 242 -13.96 -5.60 -28.17
CA GLU A 242 -13.66 -6.00 -29.54
C GLU A 242 -14.51 -7.20 -29.97
N GLN A 243 -14.70 -8.20 -29.10
CA GLN A 243 -15.61 -9.33 -29.39
C GLN A 243 -17.05 -8.85 -29.63
N VAL A 244 -17.54 -7.95 -28.79
CA VAL A 244 -18.89 -7.36 -28.95
C VAL A 244 -18.95 -6.56 -30.26
N ARG A 245 -17.93 -5.78 -30.59
CA ARG A 245 -17.87 -4.99 -31.83
C ARG A 245 -17.90 -5.88 -33.06
N VAL A 246 -17.08 -6.94 -33.10
CA VAL A 246 -17.06 -7.93 -34.18
C VAL A 246 -18.42 -8.60 -34.32
N PHE A 247 -19.02 -9.02 -33.20
CA PHE A 247 -20.34 -9.66 -33.21
C PHE A 247 -21.43 -8.72 -33.75
N GLN A 248 -21.48 -7.47 -33.28
CA GLN A 248 -22.44 -6.49 -33.76
C GLN A 248 -22.26 -6.17 -35.26
N ALA A 249 -21.02 -6.08 -35.74
CA ALA A 249 -20.74 -5.88 -37.16
C ALA A 249 -21.26 -7.05 -38.01
N VAL A 250 -21.03 -8.29 -37.55
CA VAL A 250 -21.58 -9.49 -38.20
C VAL A 250 -23.12 -9.45 -38.23
N LEU A 251 -23.77 -9.06 -37.14
CA LEU A 251 -25.23 -8.90 -37.11
C LEU A 251 -25.76 -7.81 -38.06
N ARG A 252 -24.96 -6.76 -38.31
CA ARG A 252 -25.28 -5.74 -39.32
C ARG A 252 -24.98 -6.18 -40.76
N GLY A 253 -24.44 -7.38 -40.96
CA GLY A 253 -24.07 -7.91 -42.26
C GLY A 253 -22.68 -7.47 -42.74
N GLU A 254 -21.86 -6.90 -41.86
CA GLU A 254 -20.50 -6.47 -42.16
C GLU A 254 -19.52 -7.63 -42.00
N THR A 255 -18.52 -7.71 -42.88
CA THR A 255 -17.37 -8.62 -42.69
C THR A 255 -16.27 -7.86 -41.96
N VAL A 256 -15.80 -8.40 -40.85
CA VAL A 256 -14.72 -7.81 -40.05
C VAL A 256 -13.48 -8.70 -40.14
N THR A 257 -12.35 -8.08 -40.44
CA THR A 257 -11.05 -8.74 -40.40
C THR A 257 -10.19 -8.07 -39.32
N SER A 258 -9.61 -8.88 -38.44
CA SER A 258 -8.76 -8.42 -37.34
C SER A 258 -7.53 -9.31 -37.21
N ARG A 259 -6.39 -8.71 -36.90
CA ARG A 259 -5.17 -9.46 -36.57
C ARG A 259 -5.17 -9.76 -35.08
N ILE A 260 -5.03 -11.03 -34.75
CA ILE A 260 -4.88 -11.51 -33.38
C ILE A 260 -3.48 -12.10 -33.21
N VAL A 261 -2.89 -11.86 -32.04
CA VAL A 261 -1.64 -12.52 -31.65
C VAL A 261 -2.00 -13.64 -30.69
N VAL A 262 -1.62 -14.86 -31.04
CA VAL A 262 -1.80 -16.04 -30.20
C VAL A 262 -0.44 -16.39 -29.61
N THR A 263 -0.31 -16.21 -28.30
CA THR A 263 0.85 -16.63 -27.51
C THR A 263 0.61 -18.04 -26.96
N ARG A 264 1.57 -18.92 -27.17
CA ARG A 264 1.61 -20.25 -26.55
C ARG A 264 2.27 -20.17 -25.17
N GLU A 265 2.03 -21.18 -24.32
CA GLU A 265 2.63 -21.27 -22.97
C GLU A 265 4.17 -21.32 -22.99
N ASP A 266 4.78 -21.75 -24.10
CA ASP A 266 6.24 -21.75 -24.30
C ASP A 266 6.82 -20.37 -24.66
N GLY A 267 5.99 -19.33 -24.69
CA GLY A 267 6.38 -17.95 -25.05
C GLY A 267 6.45 -17.68 -26.56
N SER A 268 6.20 -18.67 -27.41
CA SER A 268 6.13 -18.45 -28.86
C SER A 268 4.82 -17.73 -29.24
N ALA A 269 4.91 -16.74 -30.13
CA ALA A 269 3.76 -15.99 -30.61
C ALA A 269 3.55 -16.23 -32.11
N ALA A 270 2.30 -16.43 -32.51
CA ALA A 270 1.89 -16.48 -33.90
C ALA A 270 0.83 -15.41 -34.18
N THR A 271 0.98 -14.68 -35.27
CA THR A 271 -0.05 -13.76 -35.74
C THR A 271 -1.02 -14.53 -36.64
N LEU A 272 -2.30 -14.47 -36.30
CA LEU A 272 -3.38 -14.99 -37.12
C LEU A 272 -4.25 -13.82 -37.58
N GLU A 273 -4.81 -13.96 -38.76
CA GLU A 273 -5.85 -13.10 -39.28
C GLU A 273 -7.19 -13.80 -39.06
N LEU A 274 -8.05 -13.19 -38.25
CA LEU A 274 -9.42 -13.62 -38.01
C LEU A 274 -10.33 -12.83 -38.94
N THR A 275 -11.10 -13.53 -39.78
CA THR A 275 -12.17 -12.94 -40.58
C THR A 275 -13.51 -13.48 -40.09
N ALA A 276 -14.37 -12.59 -39.60
CA ALA A 276 -15.74 -12.88 -39.18
C ALA A 276 -16.72 -12.31 -40.21
N ALA A 277 -17.62 -13.14 -40.74
CA ALA A 277 -18.59 -12.78 -41.77
C ALA A 277 -20.00 -13.27 -41.42
N PRO A 278 -21.06 -12.56 -41.86
CA PRO A 278 -22.44 -13.00 -41.68
C PRO A 278 -22.73 -14.28 -42.46
N GLN A 279 -23.42 -15.22 -41.81
CA GLN A 279 -23.99 -16.40 -42.46
C GLN A 279 -25.43 -16.10 -42.86
N ARG A 280 -25.78 -16.35 -44.12
CA ARG A 280 -27.13 -16.12 -44.63
C ARG A 280 -27.84 -17.43 -44.98
N ASN A 281 -29.15 -17.48 -44.82
CA ASN A 281 -30.00 -18.55 -45.36
C ASN A 281 -30.26 -18.34 -46.86
N GLU A 282 -31.00 -19.25 -47.49
CA GLU A 282 -31.39 -19.18 -48.90
C GLU A 282 -32.27 -17.95 -49.24
N LEU A 283 -32.92 -17.35 -48.24
CA LEU A 283 -33.73 -16.14 -48.38
C LEU A 283 -32.92 -14.85 -48.24
N GLY A 284 -31.63 -14.95 -47.90
CA GLY A 284 -30.73 -13.81 -47.70
C GLY A 284 -30.72 -13.24 -46.28
N ASP A 285 -31.49 -13.81 -45.34
CA ASP A 285 -31.53 -13.39 -43.94
C ASP A 285 -30.27 -13.84 -43.21
N ILE A 286 -29.77 -13.00 -42.30
CA ILE A 286 -28.63 -13.36 -41.45
C ILE A 286 -29.11 -14.35 -40.39
N ILE A 287 -28.59 -15.58 -40.44
CA ILE A 287 -28.91 -16.66 -39.50
C ILE A 287 -27.78 -16.93 -38.49
N GLY A 288 -26.63 -16.29 -38.65
CA GLY A 288 -25.48 -16.48 -37.78
C GLY A 288 -24.23 -15.77 -38.28
N GLY A 289 -23.07 -16.15 -37.74
CA GLY A 289 -21.76 -15.65 -38.13
C GLY A 289 -20.77 -16.80 -38.26
N VAL A 290 -19.89 -16.73 -39.26
CA VAL A 290 -18.78 -17.67 -39.45
C VAL A 290 -17.47 -16.93 -39.20
N ALA A 291 -16.60 -17.52 -38.38
CA ALA A 291 -15.26 -17.05 -38.13
C ALA A 291 -14.24 -17.99 -38.79
N THR A 292 -13.29 -17.42 -39.54
CA THR A 292 -12.20 -18.15 -40.19
C THR A 292 -10.86 -17.59 -39.74
N PHE A 293 -9.88 -18.47 -39.54
CA PHE A 293 -8.53 -18.10 -39.11
C PHE A 293 -7.54 -18.44 -40.22
N ARG A 294 -6.69 -17.48 -40.57
CA ARG A 294 -5.57 -17.67 -41.50
C ARG A 294 -4.27 -17.30 -40.81
N LYS A 295 -3.26 -18.17 -40.92
CA LYS A 295 -1.91 -17.84 -40.44
C LYS A 295 -1.31 -16.75 -41.32
N VAL A 296 -0.77 -15.70 -40.70
CA VAL A 296 -0.04 -14.60 -41.36
C VAL A 296 1.44 -14.95 -41.47
#